data_AF-A0AAD7SNL5-F1
#
_entry.id   AF-A0AAD7SNL5-F1
#
_cell.length_a   1.000
_cell.length_b   1.000
_cell.length_c   1.000
_cell.angle_alpha   90.00
_cell.angle_beta   90.00
_cell.angle_gamma   90.00
#
_symmetry.space_group_name_H-M   'P 1'
#
loop_
_entity.id
_entity.type
_entity.pdbx_description
1 polymer ?
#
loop_
_entity_poly.entity_id
_entity_poly.type
_entity_poly.pdbx_seq_one_letter_code
_entity_poly.pdbx_strand_id
1 'polypeptide(L)'
;MVIFHRFANSCALKLPQLQTGLFGRNILQLPLQPISLGYKQGKTRLVQELGESTDQLVRCADAQVRTGRKWKAQVEVDQAISRLQHLEVVGRVQAGRIGLG
;
A
#
# COMPACT_ATOMS: atom_id res chain seq x y z
N MET A 1 -28.01 -3.33 -4.31
CA MET A 1 -28.76 -2.36 -3.48
C MET A 1 -28.85 -3.01 -2.09
N VAL A 2 -27.87 -2.93 -1.19
CA VAL A 2 -27.68 -1.90 -0.14
C VAL A 2 -26.24 -1.99 0.41
N ILE A 3 -25.22 -1.42 -0.27
CA ILE A 3 -23.89 -1.17 0.35
C ILE A 3 -23.36 0.22 -0.04
N PHE A 4 -23.83 0.78 -1.17
CA PHE A 4 -23.41 2.08 -1.69
C PHE A 4 -23.84 3.32 -0.88
N HIS A 5 -24.76 3.20 0.08
CA HIS A 5 -25.27 4.38 0.81
C HIS A 5 -24.38 4.87 1.96
N ARG A 6 -23.22 4.23 2.18
CA ARG A 6 -22.24 4.65 3.20
C ARG A 6 -20.92 5.19 2.63
N PHE A 7 -20.83 5.40 1.32
CA PHE A 7 -19.63 5.98 0.69
C PHE A 7 -19.64 7.52 0.63
N ALA A 8 -20.77 8.17 0.90
CA ALA A 8 -20.90 9.62 0.78
C ALA A 8 -20.78 10.40 2.10
N ASN A 9 -20.87 9.74 3.27
CA ASN A 9 -20.95 10.41 4.58
C ASN A 9 -20.10 9.74 5.66
N SER A 10 -18.83 9.46 5.38
CA SER A 10 -17.80 9.28 6.40
C SER A 10 -16.44 9.13 5.75
N CYS A 11 -15.45 9.70 6.41
CA CYS A 11 -14.05 9.59 6.07
C CYS A 11 -13.59 10.50 4.92
N ALA A 12 -13.88 11.79 5.04
CA ALA A 12 -12.83 12.72 5.48
C ALA A 12 -12.04 12.14 6.67
N LEU A 13 -11.34 11.01 6.47
CA LEU A 13 -10.21 10.65 7.27
C LEU A 13 -9.19 11.67 6.81
N LYS A 14 -9.30 12.83 7.45
CA LYS A 14 -8.19 13.65 7.84
C LYS A 14 -7.22 12.63 8.44
N LEU A 15 -6.41 12.01 7.57
CA LEU A 15 -5.04 11.64 7.90
C LEU A 15 -4.62 12.78 8.80
N PRO A 16 -4.26 12.53 10.08
CA PRO A 16 -3.78 13.61 10.91
C PRO A 16 -2.81 14.35 10.02
N GLN A 17 -3.16 15.60 9.70
CA GLN A 17 -2.28 16.50 9.01
C GLN A 17 -1.13 16.50 9.99
N LEU A 18 -0.12 15.66 9.76
CA LEU A 18 1.06 15.64 10.59
C LEU A 18 1.71 16.93 10.15
N GLN A 19 1.28 18.00 10.80
CA GLN A 19 1.82 19.32 10.66
C GLN A 19 3.31 19.09 10.81
N THR A 20 4.03 19.23 9.71
CA THR A 20 5.49 19.22 9.66
C THR A 20 5.95 20.52 10.31
N GLY A 21 5.73 20.61 11.62
CA GLY A 21 5.78 21.83 12.39
C GLY A 21 5.32 21.59 13.83
N LEU A 22 5.94 20.65 14.54
CA LEU A 22 5.75 20.58 15.98
C LEU A 22 6.95 20.06 16.76
N PHE A 23 8.17 20.55 16.50
CA PHE A 23 9.26 20.37 17.49
C PHE A 23 10.07 21.66 17.65
N GLY A 24 9.75 22.37 18.74
CA GLY A 24 10.62 23.38 19.34
C GLY A 24 11.87 22.74 19.96
N ARG A 25 12.79 23.59 20.41
CA ARG A 25 14.17 23.29 20.90
C ARG A 25 14.27 22.37 22.15
N ASN A 26 13.36 21.42 22.36
CA ASN A 26 13.43 20.47 23.48
C ASN A 26 13.12 19.03 23.03
N ILE A 27 14.21 18.29 22.80
CA ILE A 27 14.48 16.88 23.17
C ILE A 27 13.30 15.89 23.17
N LEU A 28 12.53 15.78 22.09
CA LEU A 28 11.67 14.61 21.86
C LEU A 28 12.06 13.95 20.53
N GLN A 29 12.71 12.80 20.63
CA GLN A 29 13.02 11.97 19.47
C GLN A 29 11.74 11.24 19.05
N LEU A 30 11.18 11.62 17.90
CA LEU A 30 10.06 10.89 17.32
C LEU A 30 10.53 9.53 16.79
N PRO A 31 9.79 8.45 17.05
CA PRO A 31 10.02 7.17 16.39
C PRO A 31 9.52 7.26 14.94
N LEU A 32 10.35 7.84 14.06
CA LEU A 32 10.00 8.04 12.64
C LEU A 32 9.84 6.72 11.88
N GLN A 33 10.54 5.66 12.30
CA GLN A 33 10.50 4.37 11.62
C GLN A 33 9.09 3.73 11.68
N PRO A 34 8.47 3.48 12.86
CA PRO A 34 7.11 2.96 12.94
C PRO A 34 6.07 3.83 12.22
N ILE A 35 6.20 5.15 12.33
CA ILE A 35 5.27 6.09 11.67
C ILE A 35 5.36 5.94 10.15
N SER A 36 6.59 5.89 9.61
CA SER A 36 6.81 5.71 8.18
C SER A 36 6.32 4.34 7.69
N LEU A 37 6.46 3.30 8.51
CA LEU A 37 5.99 1.95 8.19
C LEU A 37 4.47 1.90 8.14
N GLY A 38 3.77 2.41 9.17
CA GLY A 38 2.31 2.47 9.20
C GLY A 38 1.73 3.30 8.05
N TYR A 39 2.39 4.41 7.70
CA TYR A 39 2.04 5.21 6.53
C TYR A 39 2.14 4.39 5.23
N LYS A 40 3.25 3.68 5.01
CA LYS A 40 3.45 2.86 3.81
C LYS A 40 2.42 1.74 3.74
N GLN A 41 2.22 1.01 4.84
CA GLN A 41 1.27 -0.10 4.94
C GLN A 41 -0.17 0.34 4.64
N GLY A 42 -0.61 1.48 5.18
CA GLY A 42 -1.94 2.01 4.90
C GLY A 42 -2.12 2.39 3.43
N LYS A 43 -1.07 2.94 2.80
CA LYS A 43 -1.11 3.34 1.39
C LYS A 43 -1.07 2.13 0.44
N THR A 44 -0.24 1.12 0.72
CA THR A 44 -0.21 -0.12 -0.08
C THR A 44 -1.53 -0.88 0.03
N ARG A 45 -2.10 -0.96 1.24
CA ARG A 45 -3.41 -1.58 1.45
C ARG A 45 -4.51 -0.91 0.62
N LEU A 46 -4.56 0.43 0.62
CA LEU A 46 -5.55 1.17 -0.17
C LEU A 46 -5.39 0.92 -1.68
N VAL A 47 -4.15 0.85 -2.18
CA VAL A 47 -3.89 0.51 -3.59
C VAL A 47 -4.48 -0.87 -3.92
N GLN A 48 -4.24 -1.85 -3.07
CA GLN A 48 -4.72 -3.20 -3.29
C GLN A 48 -6.25 -3.29 -3.19
N GLU A 49 -6.87 -2.66 -2.19
CA GLU A 49 -8.34 -2.64 -2.03
C GLU A 49 -9.06 -2.01 -3.23
N LEU A 50 -8.49 -0.95 -3.83
CA LEU A 50 -9.06 -0.31 -5.02
C LEU A 50 -8.88 -1.18 -6.27
N GLY A 51 -7.72 -1.84 -6.42
CA GLY A 51 -7.44 -2.71 -7.58
C GLY A 51 -8.20 -4.04 -7.54
N GLU A 52 -8.37 -4.61 -6.36
CA GLU A 52 -9.06 -5.90 -6.13
C GLU A 52 -10.56 -5.73 -5.86
N SER A 53 -11.10 -4.52 -6.00
CA SER A 53 -12.53 -4.27 -5.80
C SER A 53 -13.40 -5.10 -6.76
N THR A 54 -14.47 -5.69 -6.22
CA THR A 54 -15.48 -6.43 -7.00
C THR A 54 -16.24 -5.50 -7.95
N ASP A 55 -16.45 -4.24 -7.55
CA ASP A 55 -17.19 -3.25 -8.33
C ASP A 55 -16.33 -2.75 -9.50
N GLN A 56 -16.74 -3.07 -10.72
CA GLN A 56 -15.99 -2.71 -11.92
C GLN A 56 -15.84 -1.19 -12.10
N LEU A 57 -16.84 -0.40 -11.69
CA LEU A 57 -16.77 1.06 -11.73
C LEU A 57 -15.67 1.61 -10.81
N VAL A 58 -15.47 0.99 -9.65
CA VAL A 58 -14.43 1.41 -8.69
C VAL A 58 -13.05 1.07 -9.24
N ARG A 59 -12.89 -0.13 -9.82
CA ARG A 59 -11.64 -0.55 -10.45
C ARG A 59 -11.29 0.29 -11.68
N CYS A 60 -12.28 0.67 -12.48
CA CYS A 60 -12.09 1.49 -13.68
C CYS A 60 -11.93 2.99 -13.40
N ALA A 61 -12.22 3.45 -12.18
CA ALA A 61 -12.09 4.88 -11.83
C ALA A 61 -10.63 5.37 -11.79
N ASP A 62 -9.65 4.48 -11.90
CA ASP A 62 -8.20 4.77 -11.82
C ASP A 62 -7.86 5.73 -10.67
N ALA A 63 -8.43 5.44 -9.50
CA ALA A 63 -8.31 6.30 -8.33
C ALA A 63 -6.85 6.32 -7.84
N GLN A 64 -6.14 7.40 -8.14
CA GLN A 64 -4.73 7.51 -7.77
C GLN A 64 -4.54 7.71 -6.26
N VAL A 65 -3.83 6.77 -5.64
CA VAL A 65 -3.46 6.86 -4.22
C VAL A 65 -2.37 7.93 -4.04
N ARG A 66 -2.76 9.07 -3.46
CA ARG A 66 -1.84 10.17 -3.18
C ARG A 66 -0.77 9.74 -2.16
N THR A 67 0.49 9.80 -2.60
CA THR A 67 1.69 9.45 -1.82
C THR A 67 2.69 10.60 -1.82
N GLY A 68 3.71 10.52 -0.97
CA GLY A 68 4.77 11.53 -0.89
C GLY A 68 5.70 11.52 -2.12
N ARG A 69 6.54 12.56 -2.26
CA ARG A 69 7.45 12.71 -3.41
C ARG A 69 8.47 11.57 -3.55
N LYS A 70 8.98 11.07 -2.42
CA LYS A 70 10.10 10.09 -2.39
C LYS A 70 9.66 8.64 -2.60
N TRP A 71 8.36 8.35 -2.49
CA TRP A 71 7.88 6.97 -2.41
C TRP A 71 6.48 6.88 -2.99
N LYS A 72 6.27 5.94 -3.93
CA LYS A 72 4.99 5.70 -4.59
C LYS A 72 4.49 4.30 -4.27
N ALA A 73 3.28 4.19 -3.74
CA ALA A 73 2.71 2.91 -3.30
C ALA A 73 2.51 1.93 -4.46
N GLN A 74 1.98 2.42 -5.60
CA GLN A 74 1.72 1.58 -6.78
C GLN A 74 2.98 0.85 -7.24
N VAL A 75 4.08 1.60 -7.41
CA VAL A 75 5.36 1.06 -7.89
C VAL A 75 5.90 -0.05 -6.99
N GLU A 76 5.75 0.11 -5.67
CA GLU A 76 6.25 -0.88 -4.71
C GLU A 76 5.39 -2.14 -4.68
N VAL A 77 4.07 -1.98 -4.82
CA VAL A 77 3.15 -3.12 -4.96
C VAL A 77 3.48 -3.89 -6.22
N ASP A 78 3.66 -3.21 -7.35
CA ASP A 78 4.01 -3.83 -8.64
C ASP A 78 5.37 -4.55 -8.56
N GLN A 79 6.37 -3.94 -7.92
CA GLN A 79 7.67 -4.59 -7.69
C GLN A 79 7.55 -5.80 -6.77
N ALA A 80 6.75 -5.73 -5.71
CA ALA A 80 6.53 -6.85 -4.81
C ALA A 80 5.85 -8.02 -5.54
N ILE A 81 4.82 -7.73 -6.34
CA ILE A 81 4.14 -8.73 -7.18
C ILE A 81 5.12 -9.34 -8.17
N SER A 82 5.94 -8.53 -8.85
CA SER A 82 6.96 -9.01 -9.79
C SER A 82 7.98 -9.92 -9.12
N ARG A 83 8.42 -9.60 -7.89
CA ARG A 83 9.30 -10.46 -7.09
C ARG A 83 8.62 -11.78 -6.73
N LEU A 84 7.34 -11.75 -6.35
CA LEU A 84 6.58 -12.96 -6.04
C LEU A 84 6.42 -13.86 -7.27
N GLN A 85 6.11 -13.28 -8.43
CA GLN A 85 6.03 -14.00 -9.70
C GLN A 85 7.39 -14.61 -10.08
N HIS A 86 8.47 -13.86 -9.93
CA HIS A 86 9.82 -14.38 -10.16
C HIS A 86 10.15 -15.56 -9.24
N LEU A 87 9.81 -15.46 -7.95
CA LEU A 87 9.99 -16.55 -6.98
C LEU A 87 9.14 -17.78 -7.33
N GLU A 88 7.90 -17.58 -7.79
CA GLU A 88 7.03 -18.68 -8.23
C GLU A 88 7.66 -19.44 -9.41
N VAL A 89 8.21 -18.73 -10.39
CA VAL A 89 8.85 -19.33 -11.57
C VAL A 89 10.14 -20.04 -11.18
N VAL A 90 11.07 -19.36 -10.51
CA VAL A 90 12.39 -19.93 -10.17
C VAL A 90 12.25 -21.04 -9.13
N GLY A 91 11.40 -20.85 -8.11
CA GLY A 91 11.16 -21.85 -7.07
C GLY A 91 10.54 -23.14 -7.61
N ARG A 92 9.59 -23.06 -8.54
CA ARG A 92 9.04 -24.24 -9.23
C ARG A 92 10.09 -24.96 -10.09
N VAL A 93 10.94 -24.21 -10.81
CA VAL A 93 12.02 -24.80 -11.63
C VAL A 93 13.03 -25.55 -10.77
N GLN A 94 13.27 -25.11 -9.53
CA GLN A 94 14.18 -25.80 -8.61
C GLN A 94 13.56 -27.06 -7.98
N ALA A 95 12.25 -27.07 -7.70
CA ALA A 95 11.57 -28.24 -7.14
C ALA A 95 11.49 -29.44 -8.12
N GLY A 96 11.45 -29.19 -9.43
CA GLY A 96 11.49 -30.24 -10.47
C GLY A 96 12.89 -30.79 -10.76
N ARG A 97 13.93 -30.24 -10.13
CA ARG A 97 15.33 -30.66 -10.25
C ARG A 97 15.82 -31.37 -8.99
N ILE A 98 14.98 -32.24 -8.41
CA ILE A 98 15.48 -33.33 -7.56
C ILE A 98 16.23 -34.27 -8.52
N GLY A 99 17.52 -34.00 -8.69
CA GLY A 99 18.41 -34.89 -9.41
C GLY A 99 18.37 -36.28 -8.77
N LEU A 100 18.24 -37.31 -9.60
CA LEU A 100 18.78 -38.62 -9.27
C LEU A 100 20.30 -38.45 -9.21
N GLY A 101 20.81 -38.33 -7.99
CA GLY A 101 22.22 -38.37 -7.64
C GLY A 101 22.34 -38.94 -6.25
#